data_AF-A0A525W973-F1
#
_entry.id   AF-A0A525W973-F1
#
_cell.length_a   1.000
_cell.length_b   1.000
_cell.length_c   1.000
_cell.angle_alpha   90.00
_cell.angle_beta   90.00
_cell.angle_gamma   90.00
#
_symmetry.space_group_name_H-M   'P 1'
#
loop_
_entity.id
_entity.type
_entity.pdbx_description
1 polymer ?
#
loop_
_entity_poly.entity_id
_entity_poly.type
_entity_poly.pdbx_seq_one_letter_code
_entity_poly.pdbx_strand_id
1 'polypeptide(L)' 'MRETARALVEASILEQDPHATVEALHTGVFLRFYGHEFDPETRAKILVAIEMAACPVTR' A
#
# COMPACT_ATOMS: atom_id res chain seq x y z
N MET A 1 -14.58 2.25 10.59
CA MET A 1 -14.60 1.00 9.78
C MET A 1 -13.42 0.88 8.81
N ARG A 2 -13.04 1.93 8.05
CA ARG A 2 -11.86 1.85 7.15
C ARG A 2 -10.54 1.52 7.86
N GLU A 3 -10.30 2.09 9.04
CA GLU A 3 -9.06 1.83 9.80
C GLU A 3 -8.95 0.37 10.24
N THR A 4 -10.07 -0.24 10.67
CA THR A 4 -10.13 -1.67 11.00
C THR A 4 -9.87 -2.53 9.76
N ALA A 5 -10.46 -2.18 8.61
CA ALA A 5 -10.25 -2.91 7.37
C ALA A 5 -8.80 -2.79 6.88
N ARG A 6 -8.18 -1.62 7.04
CA ARG A 6 -6.77 -1.38 6.75
C ARG A 6 -5.88 -2.26 7.64
N ALA A 7 -6.10 -2.25 8.95
CA ALA A 7 -5.34 -3.04 9.91
C ALA A 7 -5.41 -4.55 9.63
N LEU A 8 -6.57 -5.05 9.17
CA LEU A 8 -6.72 -6.45 8.76
C LEU A 8 -5.91 -6.80 7.50
N VAL A 9 -5.85 -5.89 6.53
CA VAL A 9 -5.04 -6.09 5.32
C VAL A 9 -3.56 -6.00 5.65
N GLU A 10 -3.14 -5.04 6.46
CA GLU A 10 -1.76 -4.92 6.93
C GLU A 10 -1.33 -6.16 7.72
N ALA A 11 -2.17 -6.66 8.63
CA ALA A 11 -1.93 -7.91 9.35
C ALA A 11 -1.80 -9.10 8.40
N SER A 12 -2.71 -9.23 7.43
CA SER A 12 -2.65 -10.31 6.43
C SER A 12 -1.39 -10.26 5.56
N ILE A 13 -0.86 -9.07 5.26
CA ILE A 13 0.39 -8.92 4.52
C ILE A 13 1.56 -9.32 5.40
N LEU A 14 1.60 -8.89 6.66
CA LEU A 14 2.65 -9.27 7.62
C LEU A 14 2.64 -10.76 7.97
N GLU A 15 1.48 -11.41 7.95
CA GLU A 15 1.36 -12.86 8.12
C GLU A 15 2.02 -13.63 6.97
N GLN A 16 2.00 -13.09 5.75
CA GLN A 16 2.62 -13.70 4.57
C GLN A 16 4.10 -13.33 4.46
N ASP A 17 4.44 -12.09 4.77
CA ASP A 17 5.80 -11.56 4.79
C ASP A 17 6.04 -10.76 6.08
N PRO A 18 6.64 -11.37 7.11
CA PRO A 18 6.88 -10.72 8.39
C PRO A 18 7.82 -9.51 8.31
N HIS A 19 8.56 -9.38 7.21
CA HIS A 19 9.53 -8.32 6.96
C HIS A 19 9.02 -7.27 5.96
N ALA A 20 7.72 -7.27 5.66
CA ALA A 20 7.13 -6.35 4.70
C ALA A 20 7.45 -4.90 5.07
N THR A 21 7.94 -4.15 4.10
CA THR A 21 8.23 -2.72 4.26
C THR A 21 6.94 -1.91 4.34
N VAL A 22 7.01 -0.70 4.90
CA VAL A 22 5.86 0.21 4.96
C VAL A 22 5.29 0.49 3.57
N GLU A 23 6.15 0.53 2.55
CA GLU A 23 5.76 0.64 1.14
C GLU A 23 4.93 -0.57 0.68
N ALA A 24 5.38 -1.79 0.98
CA ALA A 24 4.67 -3.01 0.62
C ALA A 24 3.28 -3.06 1.29
N LEU A 25 3.19 -2.62 2.55
CA LEU A 25 1.92 -2.50 3.26
C LEU A 25 0.98 -1.48 2.59
N HIS A 26 1.47 -0.27 2.32
CA HIS A 26 0.67 0.78 1.67
C HIS A 26 0.24 0.39 0.25
N THR A 27 1.13 -0.24 -0.52
CA THR A 27 0.85 -0.77 -1.85
C THR A 27 -0.22 -1.87 -1.80
N GLY A 28 -0.08 -2.82 -0.87
CA GLY A 28 -1.06 -3.90 -0.71
C GLY A 28 -2.44 -3.39 -0.29
N VAL A 29 -2.50 -2.42 0.63
CA VAL A 29 -3.75 -1.74 1.01
C VAL A 29 -4.35 -1.01 -0.19
N PHE A 30 -3.55 -0.23 -0.93
CA PHE A 30 -4.03 0.51 -2.09
C PHE A 30 -4.60 -0.43 -3.16
N LEU A 31 -3.87 -1.48 -3.53
CA LEU A 31 -4.33 -2.43 -4.53
C LEU A 31 -5.62 -3.15 -4.12
N ARG A 32 -5.79 -3.45 -2.82
CA ARG A 32 -6.95 -4.17 -2.30
C ARG A 32 -8.21 -3.31 -2.22
N PHE A 33 -8.08 -2.04 -1.84
CA PHE A 33 -9.24 -1.16 -1.69
C PHE A 33 -9.56 -0.36 -2.96
N TYR A 34 -8.52 0.09 -3.67
CA TYR A 34 -8.66 1.09 -4.74
C TYR A 34 -8.05 0.65 -6.08
N GLY A 35 -7.25 -0.42 -6.12
CA GLY A 35 -6.51 -0.82 -7.32
C GLY A 35 -7.36 -1.20 -8.55
N HIS A 36 -8.66 -1.44 -8.34
CA HIS A 36 -9.64 -1.72 -9.40
C HIS A 36 -10.37 -0.47 -9.90
N GLU A 37 -10.33 0.64 -9.17
CA GLU A 37 -10.98 1.91 -9.54
C GLU A 37 -10.13 2.72 -10.52
N PHE A 38 -8.83 2.39 -10.63
CA PHE A 38 -7.88 3.07 -11.49
C PHE A 38 -7.48 2.21 -12.69
N ASP A 39 -7.30 2.86 -13.83
CA ASP A 39 -6.69 2.24 -15.00
C ASP A 39 -5.22 1.87 -14.71
N PRO A 40 -4.61 0.95 -15.47
CA PRO A 40 -3.24 0.50 -15.23
C PRO A 40 -2.19 1.61 -15.23
N GLU A 41 -2.36 2.68 -16.03
CA GLU A 41 -1.41 3.79 -16.12
C GLU A 41 -1.50 4.68 -14.87
N THR A 42 -2.72 5.05 -14.47
CA THR A 42 -2.94 5.83 -13.24
C THR A 42 -2.52 5.04 -12.00
N ARG A 43 -2.82 3.74 -11.98
CA ARG A 43 -2.41 2.84 -10.91
C ARG A 43 -0.89 2.82 -10.76
N ALA A 44 -0.14 2.71 -11.86
CA ALA A 44 1.32 2.73 -11.82
C ALA A 44 1.87 4.05 -11.24
N LYS A 45 1.29 5.20 -11.60
CA LYS A 45 1.68 6.51 -11.05
C LYS A 45 1.45 6.59 -9.54
N ILE A 46 0.34 6.03 -9.05
CA ILE A 46 0.03 6.02 -7.62
C ILE A 46 0.99 5.11 -6.86
N LEU A 47 1.34 3.94 -7.41
CA LEU A 47 2.33 3.05 -6.81
C LEU A 47 3.69 3.73 -6.66
N VAL A 48 4.16 4.44 -7.70
CA VAL A 48 5.40 5.24 -7.63
C VAL A 48 5.30 6.34 -6.57
N ALA A 49 4.16 6.99 -6.45
CA ALA A 49 3.95 8.00 -5.41
C ALA A 49 3.97 7.40 -3.99
N ILE A 50 3.46 6.19 -3.80
CA ILE A 50 3.51 5.46 -2.52
C ILE A 50 4.95 5.09 -2.16
N GLU A 51 5.72 4.57 -3.12
CA GLU A 51 7.15 4.27 -2.97
C GLU A 51 7.94 5.54 -2.60
N MET A 52 7.70 6.65 -3.29
CA MET A 52 8.34 7.93 -2.99
C MET A 52 7.96 8.50 -1.62
N ALA A 53 6.71 8.31 -1.17
CA ALA A 53 6.27 8.75 0.14
C ALA A 53 6.77 7.84 1.28
N ALA A 54 7.04 6.57 0.99
CA ALA A 54 7.60 5.62 1.94
C ALA A 54 9.12 5.80 2.13
N CYS A 55 9.82 6.34 1.13
CA CYS A 55 11.19 6.81 1.27
C CYS A 55 11.19 8.10 2.12
N PRO A 56 11.71 8.09 3.35
CA PRO A 56 11.82 9.30 4.15
C PRO A 56 12.97 10.13 3.56
N VAL A 57 12.69 10.92 2.52
CA VAL A 57 13.48 12.12 2.28
C VAL A 57 13.14 13.06 3.43
N THR A 58 13.88 12.90 4.53
CA THR A 58 14.01 13.91 5.59
C THR A 58 14.28 15.24 4.88
N ARG A 59 13.30 16.13 4.93
CA ARG A 59 13.45 17.51 4.48
C ARG A 59 14.02 18.36 5.60
#